data_AF-A0A1G7J8F8-F1
#
_entry.id   AF-A0A1G7J8F8-F1
#
_cell.length_a   1.000
_cell.length_b   1.000
_cell.length_c   1.000
_cell.angle_alpha   90.00
_cell.angle_beta   90.00
_cell.angle_gamma   90.00
#
_symmetry.space_group_name_H-M   'P 1'
#
loop_
_entity.id
_entity.type
_entity.pdbx_description
1 polymer ?
#
loop_
_entity_poly.entity_id
_entity_poly.type
_entity_poly.pdbx_seq_one_letter_code
_entity_poly.pdbx_strand_id
1 'polypeptide(L)'
;MLATWFSHDDFVALIEAVFRAPVLGCTMVWGASNNDHGWWDNSHAAFLGWQPRDNAADWAEEIARTVPRPDPDEAVAGCQGGVFTDEPIHRS
;
A
#
# COMPACT_ATOMS: atom_id res chain seq x y z
N MET A 1 -6.01 3.09 -5.75
CA MET A 1 -5.30 1.83 -5.45
C MET A 1 -3.93 1.74 -6.12
N LEU A 2 -3.62 2.47 -7.21
CA LEU A 2 -2.30 2.43 -7.85
C LEU A 2 -1.09 2.72 -6.94
N ALA A 3 -1.28 3.47 -5.85
CA ALA A 3 -0.23 3.73 -4.87
C ALA A 3 -0.24 2.75 -3.69
N THR A 4 -1.42 2.31 -3.27
CA THR A 4 -1.67 1.65 -1.97
C THR A 4 -1.90 0.15 -2.06
N TRP A 5 -1.92 -0.41 -3.26
CA TRP A 5 -2.21 -1.82 -3.45
C TRP A 5 -1.13 -2.70 -2.82
N PHE A 6 -1.58 -3.79 -2.21
CA PHE A 6 -0.73 -4.79 -1.59
C PHE A 6 -1.22 -6.15 -2.07
N SER A 7 -0.42 -6.81 -2.91
CA SER A 7 -0.76 -8.11 -3.45
C SER A 7 -0.79 -9.17 -2.33
N HIS A 8 -1.56 -10.23 -2.57
CA HIS A 8 -1.61 -11.36 -1.64
C HIS A 8 -0.24 -12.01 -1.50
N ASP A 9 0.48 -12.18 -2.61
CA ASP A 9 1.79 -12.81 -2.64
C ASP A 9 2.84 -11.99 -1.88
N ASP A 10 2.86 -10.67 -2.04
CA ASP A 10 3.77 -9.79 -1.32
C ASP A 10 3.45 -9.75 0.18
N PHE A 11 2.17 -9.84 0.55
CA PHE A 11 1.79 -9.92 1.96
C PHE A 11 2.21 -11.24 2.59
N VAL A 12 2.01 -12.36 1.91
CA VAL A 12 2.51 -13.67 2.37
C VAL A 12 4.03 -13.66 2.50
N ALA A 13 4.75 -13.12 1.50
CA ALA A 13 6.21 -13.00 1.56
C ALA A 13 6.69 -12.10 2.72
N LEU A 14 5.96 -11.04 3.04
CA LEU A 14 6.26 -10.20 4.22
C LEU A 14 6.09 -11.01 5.51
N ILE A 15 4.99 -11.75 5.64
CA ILE A 15 4.72 -12.62 6.80
C ILE A 15 5.86 -13.64 6.97
N GLU A 16 6.30 -14.28 5.88
CA GLU A 16 7.42 -15.23 5.90
C GLU A 16 8.73 -14.56 6.37
N ALA A 17 9.06 -13.38 5.84
CA ALA A 17 10.26 -12.63 6.23
C ALA A 17 10.23 -12.24 7.72
N VAL A 18 9.07 -11.80 8.21
CA VAL A 18 8.85 -11.46 9.63
C VAL A 18 9.11 -12.66 10.53
N PHE A 19 8.59 -13.84 10.19
CA PHE A 19 8.81 -15.05 11.00
C PHE A 19 10.21 -15.66 10.86
N ARG A 20 10.92 -15.36 9.77
CA ARG A 20 12.30 -15.83 9.55
C ARG A 20 13.36 -14.93 10.21
N ALA A 21 13.02 -13.67 10.48
CA ALA A 21 13.97 -12.70 11.04
C ALA A 21 14.53 -13.18 12.39
N PRO A 22 15.87 -13.28 12.56
CA PRO A 22 16.47 -13.68 13.83
C PRO A 22 16.12 -12.72 14.98
N VAL A 23 15.95 -11.43 14.67
CA VAL A 23 15.50 -10.39 15.59
C VAL A 23 14.56 -9.47 14.81
N LEU A 24 13.32 -9.36 15.27
CA LEU A 24 12.29 -8.50 14.65
C LEU A 24 12.16 -7.13 15.34
N GLY A 25 12.20 -7.12 16.68
CA GLY A 25 11.87 -5.95 17.48
C GLY A 25 10.38 -5.56 17.35
N CYS A 26 10.10 -4.26 17.32
CA CYS A 26 8.77 -3.70 17.07
C CYS A 26 8.88 -2.76 15.85
N THR A 27 9.10 -3.38 14.68
CA THR A 27 9.42 -2.66 13.45
C THR A 27 8.16 -2.28 12.70
N MET A 28 8.02 -1.00 12.37
CA MET A 28 6.97 -0.52 11.48
C MET A 28 7.33 -0.87 10.03
N VAL A 29 6.36 -1.42 9.31
CA VAL A 29 6.47 -1.77 7.89
C VAL A 29 5.23 -1.28 7.16
N TRP A 30 5.42 -0.60 6.03
CA TRP A 30 4.34 -0.20 5.15
C TRP A 30 3.94 -1.35 4.24
N GLY A 31 2.72 -1.85 4.42
CA GLY A 31 2.16 -2.96 3.63
C GLY A 31 1.66 -2.48 2.27
N ALA A 32 2.57 -2.35 1.31
CA ALA A 32 2.27 -2.14 -0.10
C ALA A 32 3.22 -2.98 -0.95
N SER A 33 2.75 -3.34 -2.14
CA SER A 33 3.59 -3.91 -3.18
C SER A 33 4.57 -2.87 -3.74
N ASN A 34 5.43 -3.26 -4.68
CA ASN A 34 6.46 -2.38 -5.27
C ASN A 34 5.85 -1.43 -6.31
N ASN A 35 4.87 -0.63 -5.87
CA ASN A 35 4.08 0.23 -6.73
C ASN A 35 4.89 1.43 -7.20
N ASP A 36 4.91 1.70 -8.50
CA ASP A 36 5.58 2.89 -9.08
C ASP A 36 5.09 4.21 -8.49
N HIS A 37 3.82 4.24 -8.08
CA HIS A 37 3.18 5.39 -7.45
C HIS A 37 3.10 5.30 -5.92
N GLY A 38 3.88 4.40 -5.31
CA GLY A 38 3.92 4.20 -3.85
C GLY A 38 4.30 5.48 -3.09
N TRP A 39 3.75 5.63 -1.89
CA TRP A 39 3.95 6.82 -1.05
C TRP A 39 4.91 6.60 0.12
N TRP A 40 5.24 5.35 0.39
CA TRP A 40 5.83 4.93 1.65
C TRP A 40 7.21 4.33 1.46
N ASP A 41 8.10 4.61 2.41
CA ASP A 41 9.48 4.14 2.39
C ASP A 41 9.72 3.08 3.48
N ASN A 42 10.18 1.90 3.05
CA ASN A 42 10.54 0.77 3.91
C ASN A 42 12.07 0.59 4.05
N SER A 43 12.89 1.55 3.62
CA SER A 43 14.36 1.46 3.67
C SER A 43 14.91 1.15 5.07
N HIS A 44 14.26 1.66 6.12
CA HIS A 44 14.61 1.37 7.52
C HIS A 44 14.25 -0.06 7.97
N ALA A 45 13.35 -0.75 7.26
CA ALA A 45 12.96 -2.14 7.51
C ALA A 45 13.73 -3.14 6.61
N ALA A 46 14.70 -2.66 5.80
CA ALA A 46 15.45 -3.49 4.85
C ALA A 46 16.20 -4.67 5.49
N PHE A 47 16.49 -4.60 6.80
CA PHE A 47 17.11 -5.70 7.55
C PHE A 47 16.25 -6.98 7.58
N LEU A 48 14.93 -6.89 7.32
CA LEU A 48 14.05 -8.04 7.19
C LEU A 48 14.31 -8.86 5.92
N GLY A 49 14.99 -8.27 4.92
CA GLY A 49 15.26 -8.92 3.64
C GLY A 49 14.01 -9.14 2.77
N TRP A 50 12.86 -8.58 3.16
CA TRP A 50 11.65 -8.57 2.35
C TRP A 50 11.74 -7.52 1.23
N GLN A 51 11.42 -7.93 0.01
CA GLN A 51 11.30 -7.05 -1.15
C GLN A 51 9.99 -7.42 -1.87
N PRO A 52 8.99 -6.53 -1.91
CA PRO A 52 7.78 -6.77 -2.69
C PRO A 52 8.13 -6.86 -4.17
N ARG A 53 7.37 -7.67 -4.92
CA ARG A 53 7.66 -8.00 -6.32
C ARG A 53 6.58 -7.49 -7.26
N ASP A 54 5.34 -7.49 -6.83
CA ASP A 54 4.23 -7.10 -7.69
C ASP A 54 4.13 -5.58 -7.79
N ASN A 55 3.48 -5.07 -8.83
CA ASN A 55 3.37 -3.64 -9.07
C ASN A 55 1.99 -3.26 -9.60
N ALA A 56 1.30 -2.37 -8.90
CA ALA A 56 -0.02 -1.90 -9.30
C ALA A 56 -0.05 -1.21 -10.69
N ALA A 57 1.09 -0.77 -11.22
CA ALA A 57 1.21 -0.16 -12.54
C ALA A 57 0.71 -1.07 -13.67
N ASP A 58 0.76 -2.39 -13.49
CA ASP A 58 0.27 -3.37 -14.47
C ASP A 58 -1.24 -3.19 -14.78
N TRP A 59 -2.01 -2.60 -13.86
CA TRP A 59 -3.44 -2.32 -14.02
C TRP A 59 -3.76 -0.86 -14.36
N ALA A 60 -2.76 0.00 -14.54
CA ALA A 60 -2.98 1.43 -14.72
C ALA A 60 -3.80 1.76 -15.98
N GLU A 61 -3.54 1.06 -17.09
CA GLU A 61 -4.28 1.27 -18.35
C GLU A 61 -5.75 0.84 -18.22
N GLU A 62 -5.99 -0.32 -17.60
CA GLU A 62 -7.35 -0.83 -17.40
C GLU A 62 -8.15 0.10 -16.49
N ILE A 63 -7.56 0.56 -15.40
CA ILE A 63 -8.20 1.52 -14.49
C ILE A 63 -8.49 2.83 -15.22
N ALA A 64 -7.55 3.37 -16.00
CA ALA A 64 -7.77 4.61 -16.77
C ALA A 64 -8.93 4.48 -17.78
N ARG A 65 -9.17 3.28 -18.30
CA ARG A 65 -10.27 3.00 -19.24
C ARG A 65 -11.61 2.75 -18.55
N THR A 66 -11.61 2.14 -17.38
CA THR A 66 -12.83 1.59 -16.75
C THR A 66 -13.32 2.37 -15.55
N VAL A 67 -12.46 3.18 -14.92
CA VAL A 67 -12.77 3.94 -13.71
C VAL A 67 -12.75 5.42 -14.02
N PRO A 68 -13.84 6.17 -13.76
CA PRO A 68 -13.85 7.62 -13.87
C PRO A 68 -12.75 8.25 -13.01
N ARG A 69 -12.06 9.24 -13.56
CA ARG A 69 -11.07 9.99 -12.80
C ARG A 69 -11.78 10.81 -11.72
N PRO A 70 -11.39 10.67 -10.43
CA PRO A 70 -11.95 11.50 -9.37
C PRO A 70 -11.65 12.98 -9.57
N ASP A 71 -12.53 13.84 -9.07
CA ASP A 71 -12.25 15.28 -8.97
C ASP A 71 -11.04 15.52 -8.05
N PRO A 72 -10.11 16.42 -8.38
CA PRO A 72 -8.98 16.75 -7.51
C PRO A 72 -9.36 17.18 -6.09
N ASP A 73 -10.55 17.75 -5.89
CA ASP A 73 -11.03 18.21 -4.58
C ASP A 73 -11.67 17.06 -3.75
N GLU A 74 -11.88 15.88 -4.33
CA GLU A 74 -12.38 14.70 -3.60
C GLU A 74 -11.28 14.09 -2.71
N ALA A 75 -11.65 13.61 -1.52
CA ALA A 75 -10.72 12.99 -0.58
C ALA A 75 -9.96 11.79 -1.16
N VAL A 76 -10.60 11.01 -2.04
CA VAL A 76 -9.97 9.87 -2.72
C VAL A 76 -8.78 10.28 -3.61
N ALA A 77 -8.75 11.53 -4.06
CA ALA A 77 -7.64 12.10 -4.82
C ALA A 77 -6.65 12.88 -3.94
N GLY A 78 -7.13 13.59 -2.91
CA GLY A 78 -6.32 14.50 -2.11
C GLY A 78 -5.68 13.91 -0.85
N CYS A 79 -6.22 12.82 -0.31
CA CYS A 79 -5.83 12.28 1.00
C CYS A 79 -5.36 10.82 0.90
N GLN A 80 -4.29 10.46 1.62
CA GLN A 80 -3.80 9.07 1.63
C GLN A 80 -4.82 8.07 2.21
N GLY A 81 -5.64 8.51 3.16
CA GLY A 81 -6.76 7.72 3.72
C GLY A 81 -7.96 7.60 2.78
N GLY A 82 -7.97 8.33 1.66
CA GLY A 82 -9.11 8.39 0.74
C GLY A 82 -10.41 8.80 1.44
N VAL A 83 -11.52 8.19 1.02
CA VAL A 83 -12.88 8.49 1.53
C VAL A 83 -13.03 8.35 3.05
N PHE A 84 -12.14 7.65 3.74
CA PHE A 84 -12.17 7.55 5.20
C PHE A 84 -11.99 8.92 5.89
N THR A 85 -11.42 9.92 5.22
CA THR A 85 -11.33 11.28 5.78
C THR A 85 -12.64 12.05 5.72
N ASP A 86 -13.62 11.57 4.95
CA ASP A 86 -14.95 12.17 4.86
C ASP A 86 -15.92 11.58 5.90
N GLU A 87 -15.54 10.48 6.54
CA GLU A 87 -16.39 9.79 7.51
C GLU A 87 -16.58 10.61 8.81
N PRO A 88 -17.81 10.73 9.32
CA PRO A 88 -18.08 11.41 10.58
C PRO A 88 -17.73 10.52 11.79
N ILE A 89 -17.82 11.10 12.99
CA ILE A 89 -17.75 10.29 14.22
C ILE A 89 -19.00 9.42 14.33
N HIS A 90 -18.83 8.11 14.14
CA HIS A 90 -19.89 7.12 14.33
C HIS A 90 -20.26 6.98 15.82
N ARG A 91 -21.54 6.72 16.09
CA ARG A 91 -22.01 6.38 17.45
C ARG A 91 -21.85 4.88 17.68
N SER A 92 -21.35 4.51 18.85
CA SER A 92 -21.25 3.13 19.35
C SER A 92 -22.60 2.56 19.75
#